data_AF-A0A7W8UHD8-F1
#
_entry.id   AF-A0A7W8UHD8-F1
#
_cell.length_a   1.000
_cell.length_b   1.000
_cell.length_c   1.000
_cell.angle_alpha   90.00
_cell.angle_beta   90.00
_cell.angle_gamma   90.00
#
_symmetry.space_group_name_H-M   'P 1'
#
loop_
_entity.id
_entity.type
_entity.pdbx_description
1 polymer ?
#
loop_
_entity_poly.entity_id
_entity_poly.type
_entity_poly.pdbx_seq_one_letter_code
_entity_poly.pdbx_strand_id
1 'polypeptide(L)'
;MRLHQVLEARWREFLDRCRRSVENIEVLENGSKLVVVDNAALIQRHACRECGVHMYGPVERDHAFNGLSFIHPERFEESGWAEPGFAAFVSSIIESGYNPAKMDGVRARLRELQLEPYDCLAPGLMDYLATWTAKKAGVIAA
;
A
#
# COMPACT_ATOMS: atom_id res chain seq x y z
N MET A 1 8.64 -8.35 32.46
CA MET A 1 8.63 -6.99 31.87
C MET A 1 9.71 -6.71 30.82
N ARG A 2 10.68 -7.61 30.55
CA ARG A 2 11.71 -7.41 29.48
C ARG A 2 11.43 -8.11 28.14
N LEU A 3 10.58 -9.14 28.08
CA LEU A 3 10.26 -9.80 26.79
C LEU A 3 9.36 -8.95 25.87
N HIS A 4 8.46 -8.16 26.45
CA HIS A 4 7.50 -7.35 25.66
C HIS A 4 8.21 -6.20 24.92
N GLN A 5 9.22 -5.59 25.54
CA GLN A 5 10.02 -4.53 24.92
C GLN A 5 10.93 -5.02 23.77
N VAL A 6 11.40 -6.27 23.84
CA VAL A 6 12.23 -6.87 22.77
C VAL A 6 11.39 -7.22 21.54
N LEU A 7 10.12 -7.63 21.74
CA LEU A 7 9.18 -7.88 20.64
C LEU A 7 8.74 -6.59 19.94
N GLU A 8 8.46 -5.52 20.69
CA GLU A 8 8.16 -4.19 20.10
C GLU A 8 9.35 -3.63 19.30
N ALA A 9 10.59 -3.78 19.78
CA ALA A 9 11.78 -3.27 19.10
C ALA A 9 12.02 -3.99 17.75
N ARG A 10 11.87 -5.31 17.70
CA ARG A 10 12.02 -6.09 16.45
C ARG A 10 10.89 -5.81 15.46
N TRP A 11 9.68 -5.51 15.95
CA TRP A 11 8.56 -5.11 15.10
C TRP A 11 8.78 -3.71 14.52
N ARG A 12 9.30 -2.77 15.32
CA ARG A 12 9.69 -1.43 14.83
C ARG A 12 10.81 -1.50 13.81
N GLU A 13 11.87 -2.27 14.02
CA GLU A 13 12.95 -2.46 13.03
C GLU A 13 12.47 -3.17 11.75
N PHE A 14 11.52 -4.10 11.85
CA PHE A 14 10.89 -4.73 10.68
C PHE A 14 10.03 -3.73 9.89
N LEU A 15 9.28 -2.88 10.59
CA LEU A 15 8.48 -1.81 10.00
C LEU A 15 9.34 -0.69 9.42
N ASP A 16 10.49 -0.34 10.04
CA ASP A 16 11.45 0.65 9.53
C ASP A 16 12.14 0.14 8.26
N ARG A 17 12.47 -1.16 8.22
CA ARG A 17 13.06 -1.81 7.04
C ARG A 17 12.06 -1.99 5.89
N CYS A 18 10.75 -2.03 6.19
CA CYS A 18 9.68 -2.04 5.18
C CYS A 18 9.19 -0.62 4.81
N ARG A 19 9.54 0.41 5.59
CA ARG A 19 9.18 1.81 5.33
C ARG A 19 10.18 2.41 4.34
N ARG A 20 10.06 2.06 3.06
CA ARG A 20 10.70 2.86 2.02
C ARG A 20 9.90 4.15 1.83
N SER A 21 10.36 5.19 2.53
CA SER A 21 10.00 6.60 2.32
C SER A 21 10.14 6.98 0.83
N VAL A 22 9.36 7.96 0.35
CA VAL A 22 9.53 8.63 -0.97
C VAL A 22 11.00 8.97 -1.27
N GLU A 23 11.78 9.27 -0.24
CA GLU A 23 13.22 9.58 -0.34
C GLU A 23 14.06 8.44 -0.91
N ASN A 24 13.55 7.20 -0.96
CA ASN A 24 14.27 6.03 -1.45
C ASN A 24 13.95 5.65 -2.90
N ILE A 25 13.15 6.44 -3.62
CA ILE A 25 12.87 6.18 -5.05
C ILE A 25 13.60 7.21 -5.90
N GLU A 26 14.54 6.73 -6.71
CA GLU A 26 15.26 7.51 -7.71
C GLU A 26 14.95 6.95 -9.10
N VAL A 27 14.58 7.83 -10.04
CA VAL A 27 14.39 7.46 -11.44
C VAL A 27 15.76 7.49 -12.13
N LEU A 28 16.34 6.31 -12.33
CA LEU A 28 17.68 6.18 -12.91
C LEU A 28 17.70 6.51 -14.41
N GLU A 29 16.69 6.07 -15.16
CA GLU A 29 16.64 6.20 -16.61
C GLU A 29 15.21 6.46 -17.12
N ASN A 30 15.11 7.02 -18.33
CA ASN A 30 13.85 7.18 -19.08
C ASN A 30 12.73 7.96 -18.36
N GLY A 31 13.08 8.83 -17.41
CA GLY A 31 12.10 9.63 -16.66
C GLY A 31 11.17 10.49 -17.53
N SER A 32 11.62 10.90 -18.72
CA SER A 32 10.80 11.63 -19.70
C SER A 32 9.62 10.83 -20.27
N LYS A 33 9.61 9.50 -20.08
CA LYS A 33 8.49 8.63 -20.47
C LYS A 33 7.42 8.52 -19.38
N LEU A 34 7.69 8.98 -18.16
CA LEU A 34 6.75 8.90 -17.06
C LEU A 34 5.76 10.06 -17.10
N VAL A 35 4.49 9.72 -16.95
CA VAL A 35 3.38 10.67 -16.86
C VAL A 35 2.52 10.33 -15.64
N VAL A 36 2.00 11.36 -14.99
CA VAL A 36 1.01 11.19 -13.93
C VAL A 36 -0.33 10.85 -14.57
N VAL A 37 -0.93 9.73 -14.17
CA VAL A 37 -2.20 9.23 -14.73
C VAL A 37 -3.38 10.14 -14.38
N ASP A 38 -3.43 10.62 -13.14
CA ASP A 38 -4.49 11.50 -12.64
C ASP A 38 -3.93 12.43 -11.57
N ASN A 39 -3.84 13.72 -11.89
CA ASN A 39 -3.30 14.74 -10.98
C ASN A 39 -4.23 15.02 -9.78
N ALA A 40 -5.52 14.69 -9.87
CA ALA A 40 -6.47 14.88 -8.76
C ALA A 40 -6.39 13.75 -7.72
N ALA A 41 -5.84 12.59 -8.09
CA ALA A 41 -5.72 11.43 -7.22
C ALA A 41 -4.79 11.71 -6.03
N LEU A 42 -5.08 11.11 -4.88
CA LEU A 42 -4.20 11.24 -3.70
C LEU A 42 -2.80 10.63 -3.97
N ILE A 43 -2.78 9.44 -4.57
CA ILE A 43 -1.57 8.75 -5.00
C ILE A 43 -1.29 9.15 -6.46
N GLN A 44 -0.21 9.90 -6.68
CA GLN A 44 0.16 10.40 -8.00
C GLN A 44 0.81 9.29 -8.82
N ARG A 45 0.01 8.43 -9.44
CA ARG A 45 0.51 7.24 -10.14
C ARG A 45 1.35 7.65 -11.36
N HIS A 46 2.67 7.45 -11.31
CA HIS A 46 3.58 7.64 -12.43
C HIS A 46 3.60 6.39 -13.31
N ALA A 47 3.07 6.51 -14.52
CA ALA A 47 3.00 5.44 -15.49
C ALA A 47 3.86 5.74 -16.72
N CYS A 48 4.43 4.70 -17.33
CA CYS A 48 5.07 4.83 -18.64
C CYS A 48 4.02 5.13 -19.72
N ARG A 49 4.17 6.23 -20.45
CA ARG A 49 3.25 6.63 -21.52
C ARG A 49 3.20 5.66 -22.71
N GLU A 50 4.22 4.81 -22.88
CA GLU A 50 4.33 3.89 -24.02
C GLU A 50 3.68 2.53 -23.72
N CYS A 51 3.93 1.96 -22.54
CA CYS A 51 3.43 0.61 -22.19
C CYS A 51 2.33 0.61 -21.10
N GLY A 52 2.04 1.77 -20.49
CA GLY A 52 1.01 1.91 -19.45
C GLY A 52 1.39 1.35 -18.07
N VAL A 53 2.58 0.77 -17.91
CA VAL A 53 3.01 0.20 -16.61
C VAL A 53 3.22 1.32 -15.59
N HIS A 54 2.63 1.15 -14.40
CA HIS A 54 2.83 2.03 -13.26
C HIS A 54 4.16 1.70 -12.58
N MET A 55 5.04 2.70 -12.44
CA MET A 55 6.38 2.51 -11.87
C MET A 55 6.41 2.78 -10.37
N TYR A 56 5.86 3.92 -9.95
CA TYR A 56 5.72 4.29 -8.55
C TYR A 56 4.55 5.29 -8.36
N GLY A 57 4.06 5.43 -7.14
CA GLY A 57 3.01 6.37 -6.79
C GLY A 57 3.29 7.03 -5.44
N PRO A 58 3.89 8.23 -5.41
CA PRO A 58 4.13 8.95 -4.17
C PRO A 58 2.83 9.56 -3.63
N VAL A 59 2.81 9.78 -2.32
CA VAL A 59 1.79 10.59 -1.62
C VAL A 59 2.47 11.82 -1.04
N GLU A 60 2.24 12.97 -1.68
CA GLU A 60 2.88 14.24 -1.31
C GLU A 60 1.92 15.22 -0.63
N ARG A 61 0.62 14.98 -0.76
CA ARG A 61 -0.42 15.79 -0.10
C ARG A 61 -0.51 15.45 1.38
N ASP A 62 -1.05 16.38 2.16
CA ASP A 62 -1.29 16.23 3.59
C ASP A 62 -2.30 15.10 3.87
N HIS A 63 -1.76 13.91 4.13
CA HIS A 63 -2.45 12.64 4.29
C HIS A 63 -1.65 11.72 5.22
N ALA A 64 -2.31 10.71 5.81
CA ALA A 64 -1.67 9.73 6.68
C ALA A 64 -0.52 8.94 6.03
N PHE A 65 -0.54 8.81 4.71
CA PHE A 65 0.53 8.15 3.94
C PHE A 65 1.52 9.13 3.32
N ASN A 66 1.50 10.40 3.71
CA ASN A 66 2.48 11.38 3.27
C ASN A 66 3.90 10.86 3.55
N GLY A 67 4.79 10.98 2.57
CA GLY A 67 6.14 10.47 2.68
C GLY A 67 6.31 9.00 2.28
N LEU A 68 5.26 8.31 1.83
CA LEU A 68 5.34 6.95 1.31
C LEU A 68 5.16 6.92 -0.22
N SER A 69 5.84 5.96 -0.85
CA SER A 69 5.64 5.61 -2.26
C SER A 69 5.10 4.19 -2.38
N PHE A 70 4.09 4.03 -3.25
CA PHE A 70 3.55 2.74 -3.63
C PHE A 70 4.27 2.23 -4.87
N ILE A 71 4.66 0.95 -4.85
CA ILE A 71 5.43 0.28 -5.91
C ILE A 71 4.85 -1.11 -6.16
N HIS A 72 5.21 -1.70 -7.30
CA HIS A 72 4.85 -3.06 -7.73
C HIS A 72 6.08 -3.97 -7.67
N PRO A 73 6.35 -4.64 -6.53
CA PRO A 73 7.57 -5.43 -6.34
C PRO A 73 7.70 -6.59 -7.34
N GLU A 74 6.61 -7.04 -7.96
CA GLU A 74 6.61 -8.05 -9.02
C GLU A 74 7.39 -7.62 -10.28
N ARG A 75 7.81 -6.36 -10.36
CA ARG A 75 8.63 -5.81 -11.45
C ARG A 75 10.13 -5.84 -11.19
N PHE A 76 10.56 -6.19 -9.99
CA PHE A 76 11.99 -6.26 -9.67
C PHE A 76 12.59 -7.58 -10.13
N GLU A 77 13.82 -7.51 -10.65
CA GLU A 77 14.58 -8.71 -11.04
C GLU A 77 15.09 -9.47 -9.81
N GLU A 78 15.44 -8.74 -8.76
CA GLU A 78 15.92 -9.29 -7.50
C GLU A 78 14.76 -9.87 -6.68
N SER A 79 15.03 -10.95 -5.95
CA SER A 79 14.08 -11.58 -5.02
C SER A 79 14.29 -11.09 -3.58
N GLY A 80 13.43 -11.51 -2.65
CA GLY A 80 13.54 -11.17 -1.23
C GLY A 80 12.72 -9.96 -0.77
N TRP A 81 11.78 -9.51 -1.61
CA TRP A 81 10.82 -8.47 -1.26
C TRP A 81 9.79 -9.00 -0.26
N ALA A 82 9.19 -8.09 0.52
CA ALA A 82 8.17 -8.43 1.49
C ALA A 82 6.99 -9.16 0.80
N GLU A 83 6.62 -10.30 1.34
CA GLU A 83 5.49 -11.08 0.83
C GLU A 83 4.17 -10.34 1.06
N PRO A 84 3.14 -10.57 0.21
CA PRO A 84 1.81 -10.02 0.42
C PRO A 84 1.22 -10.48 1.77
N GLY A 85 0.75 -9.55 2.59
CA GLY A 85 0.21 -9.88 3.92
C GLY A 85 -1.31 -10.03 3.99
N PHE A 86 -2.05 -9.49 3.01
CA PHE A 86 -3.52 -9.52 2.95
C PHE A 86 -4.00 -9.11 1.55
N ALA A 87 -5.30 -9.22 1.29
CA ALA A 87 -5.94 -8.71 0.08
C ALA A 87 -6.84 -7.51 0.42
N ALA A 88 -6.60 -6.38 -0.25
CA ALA A 88 -7.31 -5.12 -0.02
C ALA A 88 -8.38 -4.85 -1.09
N PHE A 89 -9.41 -4.09 -0.73
CA PHE A 89 -10.49 -3.63 -1.62
C PHE A 89 -11.09 -4.77 -2.48
N VAL A 90 -11.30 -5.95 -1.88
CA VAL A 90 -11.66 -7.17 -2.61
C VAL A 90 -12.99 -7.03 -3.36
N SER A 91 -14.00 -6.38 -2.77
CA SER A 91 -15.27 -6.10 -3.44
C SER A 91 -15.14 -5.23 -4.69
N SER A 92 -14.15 -4.35 -4.78
CA SER A 92 -13.98 -3.41 -5.91
C SER A 92 -13.60 -4.08 -7.22
N ILE A 93 -13.25 -5.37 -7.23
CA ILE A 93 -13.09 -6.11 -8.49
C ILE A 93 -14.42 -6.21 -9.27
N ILE A 94 -15.57 -6.07 -8.59
CA ILE A 94 -16.89 -5.99 -9.22
C ILE A 94 -17.01 -4.72 -10.07
N GLU A 95 -16.45 -3.60 -9.60
CA GLU A 95 -16.45 -2.33 -10.33
C GLU A 95 -15.64 -2.41 -11.64
N SER A 96 -14.72 -3.39 -11.71
CA SER A 96 -13.97 -3.74 -12.93
C SER A 96 -14.69 -4.76 -13.81
N GLY A 97 -15.93 -5.12 -13.49
CA GLY A 97 -16.78 -6.04 -14.27
C GLY A 97 -16.78 -7.50 -13.81
N TYR A 98 -16.22 -7.83 -12.64
CA TYR A 98 -16.24 -9.20 -12.13
C TYR A 98 -17.66 -9.62 -11.68
N ASN A 99 -18.04 -10.87 -11.95
CA ASN A 99 -19.36 -11.39 -11.60
C ASN A 99 -19.53 -11.51 -10.07
N PRO A 100 -20.47 -10.78 -9.43
CA PRO A 100 -20.69 -10.84 -7.98
C PRO A 100 -20.99 -12.24 -7.44
N ALA A 101 -21.67 -13.08 -8.23
CA ALA A 101 -22.00 -14.46 -7.84
C ALA A 101 -20.77 -15.37 -7.66
N LYS A 102 -19.59 -14.94 -8.12
CA LYS A 102 -18.32 -15.69 -7.99
C LYS A 102 -17.42 -15.17 -6.87
N MET A 103 -17.85 -14.17 -6.10
CA MET A 103 -17.02 -13.55 -5.06
C MET A 103 -16.67 -14.49 -3.92
N ASP A 104 -17.55 -15.42 -3.57
CA ASP A 104 -17.27 -16.39 -2.51
C ASP A 104 -16.09 -17.29 -2.85
N GLY A 105 -15.97 -17.69 -4.12
CA GLY A 105 -14.82 -18.44 -4.63
C GLY A 105 -13.51 -17.63 -4.57
N VAL A 106 -13.55 -16.34 -4.90
CA VAL A 106 -12.39 -15.44 -4.79
C VAL A 106 -11.93 -15.33 -3.34
N ARG A 107 -12.86 -15.05 -2.42
CA ARG A 107 -12.56 -14.91 -0.99
C ARG A 107 -12.06 -16.22 -0.38
N ALA A 108 -12.62 -17.36 -0.78
CA ALA A 108 -12.13 -18.67 -0.36
C ALA A 108 -10.68 -18.89 -0.82
N ARG A 109 -10.39 -18.64 -2.10
CA ARG A 109 -9.05 -18.82 -2.65
C ARG A 109 -8.01 -17.93 -1.99
N LEU A 110 -8.36 -16.68 -1.68
CA LEU A 110 -7.48 -15.76 -0.95
C LEU A 110 -7.12 -16.30 0.44
N ARG A 111 -8.10 -16.84 1.18
CA ARG A 111 -7.85 -17.46 2.50
C ARG A 111 -6.99 -18.73 2.41
N GLU A 112 -7.17 -19.56 1.39
CA GLU A 112 -6.28 -20.71 1.14
C GLU A 112 -4.82 -20.29 0.95
N LEU A 113 -4.62 -19.13 0.33
CA LEU A 113 -3.31 -18.50 0.12
C LEU A 113 -2.82 -17.71 1.35
N GLN A 114 -3.55 -17.77 2.47
CA GLN A 114 -3.25 -17.03 3.70
C GLN A 114 -3.29 -15.50 3.53
N LEU A 115 -4.05 -15.01 2.54
CA LEU A 115 -4.31 -13.60 2.31
C LEU A 115 -5.72 -13.27 2.78
N GLU A 116 -5.88 -12.75 3.99
CA GLU A 116 -7.22 -12.42 4.49
C GLU A 116 -7.86 -11.33 3.59
N PRO A 117 -9.07 -11.57 3.06
CA PRO A 117 -9.74 -10.60 2.19
C PRO A 117 -10.47 -9.51 2.97
N TYR A 118 -10.12 -8.26 2.70
CA TYR A 118 -10.78 -7.07 3.22
C TYR A 118 -11.38 -6.23 2.08
N ASP A 119 -12.55 -5.64 2.31
CA ASP A 119 -13.17 -4.70 1.37
C ASP A 119 -12.65 -3.25 1.56
N CYS A 120 -11.63 -3.09 2.42
CA CYS A 120 -10.83 -1.88 2.62
C CYS A 120 -9.36 -2.30 2.80
N LEU A 121 -8.59 -1.64 3.69
CA LEU A 121 -7.27 -2.10 4.10
C LEU A 121 -7.35 -3.05 5.31
N ALA A 122 -6.24 -3.71 5.64
CA ALA A 122 -6.16 -4.51 6.87
C ALA A 122 -6.44 -3.66 8.12
N PRO A 123 -7.00 -4.26 9.20
CA PRO A 123 -7.43 -3.52 10.40
C PRO A 123 -6.37 -2.58 10.97
N GLY A 124 -5.11 -3.02 11.10
CA GLY A 124 -4.04 -2.17 11.64
C GLY A 124 -3.74 -0.93 10.79
N LEU A 125 -3.90 -1.00 9.46
CA LEU A 125 -3.76 0.16 8.57
C LEU A 125 -4.98 1.08 8.67
N MET A 126 -6.18 0.51 8.81
CA MET A 126 -7.40 1.29 9.02
C MET A 126 -7.36 2.05 10.36
N ASP A 127 -6.88 1.42 11.42
CA ASP A 127 -6.68 2.06 12.73
C ASP A 127 -5.65 3.18 12.65
N TYR A 128 -4.57 2.99 11.88
CA TYR A 128 -3.58 4.03 11.62
C TYR A 128 -4.20 5.25 10.92
N LEU A 129 -4.99 5.03 9.87
CA LEU A 129 -5.70 6.09 9.14
C LEU A 129 -6.70 6.83 10.05
N ALA A 130 -7.47 6.09 10.84
CA ALA A 130 -8.44 6.66 11.77
C ALA A 130 -7.75 7.48 12.86
N THR A 131 -6.65 6.98 13.42
CA THR A 131 -5.85 7.67 14.44
C THR A 131 -5.28 8.97 13.89
N TRP A 132 -4.69 8.94 12.69
CA TRP A 132 -4.17 10.15 12.04
C TRP A 132 -5.28 11.19 11.84
N THR A 133 -6.45 10.76 11.37
CA THR A 133 -7.61 11.64 11.16
C THR A 133 -8.11 12.25 12.47
N ALA A 134 -8.21 11.44 13.53
CA ALA A 134 -8.66 11.89 14.85
C ALA A 134 -7.68 12.89 15.49
N LYS A 135 -6.37 12.67 15.35
CA LYS A 135 -5.32 13.60 15.79
C LYS A 135 -5.41 14.93 15.04
N LYS A 136 -5.55 14.87 13.71
CA LYS A 136 -5.67 16.05 12.85
C LYS A 136 -6.91 16.88 13.15
N ALA A 137 -8.02 16.22 13.49
CA ALA A 137 -9.27 16.86 13.88
C ALA A 137 -9.28 17.33 15.35
N GLY A 138 -8.24 17.05 16.14
CA GLY A 138 -8.17 17.40 17.56
C GLY A 138 -9.08 16.59 18.47
N VAL A 139 -9.63 15.47 18.00
CA VAL A 139 -10.50 14.57 18.79
C VAL A 139 -9.70 13.80 19.84
N ILE A 140 -8.45 13.46 19.51
CA ILE A 140 -7.48 12.85 20.42
C ILE A 140 -6.16 13.62 20.35
N ALA A 141 -5.35 13.55 21.42
CA ALA A 141 -4.06 14.22 21.48
C ALA A 141 -3.09 13.72 20.38
N ALA A 142 -2.37 14.67 19.78
CA ALA A 142 -1.39 14.42 18.72
C ALA A 142 -0.14 13.68 19.23
#